data_AF-A0A6V7K3E3-F1
#
_entry.id   AF-A0A6V7K3E3-F1
#
_cell.length_a   1.000
_cell.length_b   1.000
_cell.length_c   1.000
_cell.angle_alpha   90.00
_cell.angle_beta   90.00
_cell.angle_gamma   90.00
#
_symmetry.space_group_name_H-M   'P 1'
#
loop_
_entity.id
_entity.type
_entity.pdbx_description
1 polymer ?
#
loop_
_entity_poly.entity_id
_entity_poly.type
_entity_poly.pdbx_seq_one_letter_code
_entity_poly.pdbx_strand_id
1 'polypeptide(L)'
;AHQKFKALAPEKVGHNRNAKLPMSKILQYPELKVNPFGDRICKVFSSSQDGDCTFEDFLDMMSVFSDEAPKAVKAEHAFRIF
;
A
#
# COMPACT_ATOMS: atom_id res chain seq x y z
N ALA A 1 9.80 1.08 -5.88
CA ALA A 1 8.89 1.38 -4.75
C ALA A 1 9.24 2.66 -3.98
N HIS A 2 10.51 2.88 -3.58
CA HIS A 2 10.94 4.04 -2.78
C HIS A 2 10.62 5.43 -3.39
N GLN A 3 10.79 5.60 -4.71
CA GLN A 3 10.44 6.85 -5.40
C GLN A 3 8.92 7.12 -5.44
N LYS A 4 8.10 6.08 -5.59
CA LYS A 4 6.62 6.18 -5.63
C LYS A 4 6.04 6.61 -4.28
N PHE A 5 6.59 6.07 -3.17
CA PHE A 5 6.20 6.49 -1.82
C PHE A 5 6.64 7.92 -1.50
N LYS A 6 7.85 8.31 -1.93
CA LYS A 6 8.33 9.69 -1.79
C LYS A 6 7.49 10.68 -2.60
N ALA A 7 6.93 10.27 -3.74
CA ALA A 7 6.00 11.10 -4.52
C ALA A 7 4.64 11.32 -3.81
N LEU A 8 4.19 10.35 -3.01
CA LEU A 8 2.93 10.46 -2.26
C LEU A 8 3.05 11.37 -1.03
N ALA A 9 4.24 11.47 -0.42
CA ALA A 9 4.50 12.34 0.72
C ALA A 9 5.98 12.77 0.84
N PRO A 10 6.46 13.71 0.01
CA PRO A 10 7.86 14.10 -0.01
C PRO A 10 8.34 14.71 1.33
N GLU A 11 7.43 15.33 2.10
CA GLU A 11 7.75 15.98 3.38
C GLU A 11 7.93 15.02 4.56
N LYS A 12 7.26 13.86 4.57
CA LYS A 12 7.27 12.93 5.72
C LYS A 12 8.34 11.83 5.63
N VAL A 13 8.73 11.45 4.41
CA VAL A 13 9.61 10.30 4.15
C VAL A 13 11.08 10.60 4.47
N GLY A 14 11.48 11.88 4.43
CA GLY A 14 12.86 12.29 4.72
C GLY A 14 13.27 12.20 6.20
N HIS A 15 12.30 12.28 7.12
CA HIS A 15 12.58 12.39 8.56
C HIS A 15 12.01 11.25 9.42
N ASN A 16 11.01 10.52 8.94
CA ASN A 16 10.37 9.46 9.74
C ASN A 16 10.16 8.20 8.90
N ARG A 17 11.00 7.19 9.12
CA ARG A 17 10.81 5.84 8.54
C ARG A 17 9.48 5.21 8.95
N ASN A 18 8.91 5.64 10.08
CA ASN A 18 7.64 5.16 10.62
C ASN A 18 6.44 6.06 10.29
N ALA A 19 6.58 7.01 9.35
CA ALA A 19 5.49 7.91 8.99
C ALA A 19 4.32 7.11 8.38
N LYS A 20 3.14 7.26 8.99
CA LYS A 20 1.88 6.76 8.45
C LYS A 20 1.29 7.77 7.46
N LEU A 21 0.83 7.25 6.32
CA LEU A 21 0.06 8.00 5.36
C LEU A 21 -1.42 7.64 5.50
N PRO A 22 -2.30 8.65 5.47
CA PRO A 22 -3.71 8.39 5.57
C PRO A 22 -4.18 7.62 4.32
N MET A 23 -5.12 6.71 4.52
CA MET A 23 -5.72 5.91 3.43
C MET A 23 -6.14 6.75 2.23
N SER A 24 -6.73 7.93 2.48
CA SER A 24 -7.17 8.88 1.46
C SER A 24 -6.06 9.37 0.52
N LYS A 25 -4.79 9.37 0.97
CA LYS A 25 -3.63 9.70 0.14
C LYS A 25 -3.18 8.49 -0.68
N ILE A 26 -3.26 7.29 -0.10
CA ILE A 26 -2.87 6.05 -0.77
C ILE A 26 -3.86 5.69 -1.87
N LEU A 27 -5.16 5.91 -1.66
CA LEU A 27 -6.20 5.74 -2.68
C LEU A 27 -6.08 6.71 -3.87
N GLN A 28 -5.36 7.83 -3.73
CA GLN A 28 -5.08 8.73 -4.86
C GLN A 28 -4.06 8.14 -5.84
N TYR A 29 -3.36 7.09 -5.43
CA TYR A 29 -2.39 6.43 -6.26
C TYR A 29 -3.09 5.77 -7.47
N PRO A 30 -2.64 6.01 -8.71
CA PRO A 30 -3.40 5.64 -9.91
C PRO A 30 -3.71 4.14 -10.00
N GLU A 31 -2.80 3.28 -9.54
CA GLU A 31 -2.99 1.81 -9.55
C GLU A 31 -4.10 1.37 -8.57
N LEU A 32 -4.31 2.10 -7.47
CA LEU A 32 -5.37 1.81 -6.49
C LEU A 32 -6.66 2.56 -6.77
N LYS A 33 -6.58 3.75 -7.35
CA LYS A 33 -7.73 4.59 -7.71
C LYS A 33 -8.66 3.92 -8.72
N VAL A 34 -8.09 3.16 -9.65
CA VAL A 34 -8.85 2.42 -10.67
C VAL A 34 -9.34 1.06 -10.18
N ASN A 35 -8.91 0.64 -8.98
CA ASN A 35 -9.23 -0.66 -8.43
C ASN A 35 -10.46 -0.56 -7.50
N PRO A 36 -11.59 -1.23 -7.82
CA PRO A 36 -12.80 -1.17 -6.99
C PRO A 36 -12.58 -1.72 -5.57
N PHE A 37 -11.52 -2.49 -5.35
CA PHE A 37 -11.13 -3.02 -4.04
C PHE A 37 -10.09 -2.16 -3.31
N GLY A 38 -9.78 -0.96 -3.82
CA GLY A 38 -8.74 -0.09 -3.25
C GLY A 38 -8.90 0.15 -1.75
N ASP A 39 -10.14 0.28 -1.27
CA ASP A 39 -10.44 0.47 0.15
C ASP A 39 -10.03 -0.75 1.01
N ARG A 40 -10.44 -1.94 0.56
CA ARG A 40 -10.11 -3.20 1.22
C ARG A 40 -8.62 -3.51 1.14
N ILE A 41 -7.99 -3.23 0.01
CA ILE A 41 -6.54 -3.39 -0.16
C ILE A 41 -5.80 -2.58 0.91
N CYS A 42 -6.10 -1.28 1.06
CA CYS A 42 -5.43 -0.47 2.08
C CYS A 42 -5.68 -1.01 3.50
N LYS A 43 -6.87 -1.53 3.80
CA LYS A 43 -7.18 -2.14 5.10
C LYS A 43 -6.44 -3.45 5.34
N VAL A 44 -6.35 -4.32 4.34
CA VAL A 44 -5.64 -5.62 4.43
C VAL A 44 -4.15 -5.43 4.62
N PHE A 45 -3.57 -4.44 3.94
CA PHE A 45 -2.15 -4.11 4.05
C PHE A 45 -1.83 -3.16 5.21
N SER A 46 -2.82 -2.52 5.83
CA SER A 46 -2.59 -1.69 7.01
C SER A 46 -2.38 -2.56 8.24
N SER A 47 -1.18 -2.51 8.82
CA SER A 47 -0.87 -3.15 10.10
C SER A 47 -1.77 -2.71 11.26
N SER A 48 -2.47 -1.58 11.13
CA SER A 48 -3.38 -1.06 12.15
C SER A 48 -4.86 -1.26 11.82
N GLN A 49 -5.20 -1.85 10.68
CA GLN A 49 -6.58 -2.11 10.22
C GLN A 49 -7.48 -0.86 10.06
N ASP A 50 -7.00 0.32 10.43
CA ASP A 50 -7.64 1.63 10.17
C ASP A 50 -7.55 2.09 8.71
N GLY A 51 -6.79 1.37 7.87
CA GLY A 51 -6.57 1.71 6.45
C GLY A 51 -5.42 2.69 6.21
N ASP A 52 -4.88 3.30 7.26
CA ASP A 52 -3.65 4.08 7.21
C ASP A 52 -2.46 3.13 7.07
N CYS A 53 -1.61 3.35 6.06
CA CYS A 53 -0.45 2.50 5.82
C CYS A 53 0.84 3.26 6.19
N THR A 54 1.73 2.54 6.85
CA THR A 54 3.13 2.96 7.01
C THR A 54 3.89 2.81 5.69
N PHE A 55 5.15 3.25 5.69
CA PHE A 55 6.03 2.96 4.56
C PHE A 55 6.22 1.45 4.34
N GLU A 56 6.34 0.68 5.41
CA GLU A 56 6.54 -0.77 5.33
C GLU A 56 5.30 -1.47 4.75
N ASP A 57 4.10 -1.09 5.22
CA ASP A 57 2.81 -1.56 4.67
C ASP A 57 2.70 -1.23 3.17
N PHE A 58 3.11 -0.02 2.76
CA PHE A 58 3.10 0.37 1.36
C PHE A 58 4.11 -0.40 0.52
N LEU A 59 5.31 -0.69 1.06
CA LEU A 59 6.30 -1.52 0.39
C LEU A 59 5.80 -2.95 0.21
N ASP A 60 5.18 -3.53 1.23
CA ASP A 60 4.59 -4.87 1.18
C ASP A 60 3.51 -4.95 0.11
N MET A 61 2.59 -3.99 0.13
CA MET A 61 1.56 -3.84 -0.91
C MET A 61 2.16 -3.79 -2.31
N MET A 62 3.12 -2.87 -2.56
CA MET A 62 3.76 -2.75 -3.86
C MET A 62 4.57 -4.00 -4.26
N SER A 63 5.11 -4.73 -3.28
CA SER A 63 5.80 -6.01 -3.51
C SER A 63 4.82 -7.05 -4.04
N VAL A 64 3.67 -7.22 -3.39
CA VAL A 64 2.62 -8.16 -3.82
C VAL A 64 2.05 -7.79 -5.20
N PHE A 65 1.89 -6.50 -5.49
CA PHE A 65 1.44 -6.03 -6.81
C PHE A 65 2.53 -6.11 -7.90
N SER A 66 3.80 -6.32 -7.56
CA SER A 66 4.88 -6.44 -8.54
C SER A 66 4.71 -7.70 -9.40
N ASP A 67 5.04 -7.64 -10.69
CA ASP A 67 4.98 -8.80 -11.59
C ASP A 67 5.86 -9.95 -11.09
N GLU A 68 7.02 -9.60 -10.51
CA GLU A 68 8.03 -10.51 -9.97
C GLU A 68 7.57 -11.29 -8.72
N ALA A 69 6.46 -10.91 -8.07
CA ALA A 69 6.02 -11.59 -6.86
C ALA A 69 5.44 -12.99 -7.13
N PRO A 70 5.75 -14.01 -6.28
CA PRO A 70 5.25 -15.37 -6.45
C PRO A 70 3.71 -15.43 -6.47
N LYS A 71 3.17 -16.27 -7.37
CA LYS A 71 1.71 -16.45 -7.52
C LYS A 71 1.02 -16.88 -6.23
N ALA A 72 1.68 -17.67 -5.39
CA ALA A 72 1.14 -18.11 -4.11
C ALA A 72 0.87 -16.94 -3.16
N VAL A 73 1.82 -15.99 -3.06
CA VAL A 73 1.67 -14.79 -2.24
C VAL A 73 0.54 -13.92 -2.78
N LYS A 74 0.51 -13.67 -4.10
CA LYS A 74 -0.58 -12.90 -4.74
C LYS A 74 -1.96 -13.51 -4.47
N ALA A 75 -2.06 -14.84 -4.58
CA ALA A 75 -3.30 -15.56 -4.32
C ALA A 75 -3.73 -15.43 -2.86
N GLU A 76 -2.82 -15.64 -1.90
CA GLU A 76 -3.12 -15.49 -0.46
C GLU A 76 -3.64 -14.09 -0.13
N HIS A 77 -2.99 -13.04 -0.62
CA HIS A 77 -3.45 -11.67 -0.41
C HIS A 77 -4.76 -11.38 -1.15
N ALA A 78 -4.96 -11.91 -2.36
CA ALA A 78 -6.23 -11.79 -3.06
C ALA A 78 -7.38 -12.40 -2.26
N PHE A 79 -7.21 -13.59 -1.68
CA PHE A 79 -8.20 -14.22 -0.80
C PHE A 79 -8.52 -13.38 0.43
N ARG A 80 -7.56 -12.60 0.95
CA ARG A 80 -7.79 -11.69 2.08
C ARG A 80 -8.56 -10.42 1.68
N ILE A 81 -8.54 -10.04 0.41
CA ILE A 81 -9.22 -8.84 -0.13
C ILE A 81 -10.67 -9.15 -0.53
N PHE A 82 -10.93 -10.35 -1.06
CA PHE A 82 -12.27 -10.81 -1.45
C PHE A 82 -13.15 -11.14 -0.24
#